data_AF-A0A524PS91-F1
#
_entry.id   AF-A0A524PS91-F1
#
_cell.length_a   1.000
_cell.length_b   1.000
_cell.length_c   1.000
_cell.angle_alpha   90.00
_cell.angle_beta   90.00
_cell.angle_gamma   90.00
#
_symmetry.space_group_name_H-M   'P 1'
#
loop_
_entity.id
_entity.type
_entity.pdbx_description
1 polymer ?
#
loop_
_entity_poly.entity_id
_entity_poly.type
_entity_poly.pdbx_seq_one_letter_code
_entity_poly.pdbx_strand_id
1 'polypeptide(L)'
;MRESKDKIKSRMIRNAARIWGFQEPQDESSFDPIVSLLLGACAFELEKISREINNSESRLIERLVNILTPQPITSPHPAYAIAYARPTKKGAKVFPEYQFYADIKVADQAGTRAEEKQLFFSPTGTFNLTDGRVHYLAAHNRVYEFVDDQYKDILAEMHKTPLSQTSLFIGLEVSERLSDITLFFDITGDHLKQSFFHELETCQWKIGGSYINAKKGIIDIGQQDHNVYEFINRELDLSSKISNHVNSFFNRQFVNLDLNDIEESSEAESKKIPDALFSSIDTKELSNIDQIPPGLSFSLLPPFLMNCLKI
;
A
#
# COMPACT_ATOMS: atom_id res chain seq x y z
N MET A 1 -33.08 7.56 -27.79
CA MET A 1 -34.54 7.39 -27.90
C MET A 1 -34.80 6.07 -28.59
N ARG A 2 -35.34 5.06 -27.89
CA ARG A 2 -35.48 3.69 -28.43
C ARG A 2 -36.67 3.65 -29.41
N GLU A 3 -36.38 3.54 -30.70
CA GLU A 3 -37.41 3.42 -31.72
C GLU A 3 -37.81 1.96 -31.89
N SER A 4 -39.12 1.67 -31.86
CA SER A 4 -39.66 0.32 -32.07
C SER A 4 -39.83 0.06 -33.57
N LYS A 5 -39.67 -1.20 -34.00
CA LYS A 5 -39.95 -1.67 -35.37
C LYS A 5 -41.25 -1.11 -35.93
N ASP A 6 -42.34 -1.16 -35.16
CA ASP A 6 -43.66 -0.75 -35.63
C ASP A 6 -43.70 0.74 -35.94
N LYS A 7 -43.04 1.57 -35.11
CA LYS A 7 -42.92 3.02 -35.36
C LYS A 7 -42.07 3.32 -36.60
N ILE A 8 -41.01 2.55 -36.84
CA ILE A 8 -40.18 2.68 -38.04
C ILE A 8 -40.99 2.28 -39.27
N LYS A 9 -41.67 1.13 -39.21
CA LYS A 9 -42.52 0.59 -40.28
C LYS A 9 -43.65 1.56 -40.64
N SER A 10 -44.40 2.07 -39.66
CA SER A 10 -45.47 3.03 -39.92
C SER A 10 -44.97 4.34 -40.56
N ARG A 11 -43.77 4.81 -40.20
CA ARG A 11 -43.16 5.98 -40.86
C ARG A 11 -42.72 5.67 -42.29
N MET A 12 -42.16 4.49 -42.53
CA MET A 12 -41.80 4.04 -43.87
C MET A 12 -43.03 3.94 -44.78
N ILE A 13 -44.12 3.35 -44.29
CA ILE A 13 -45.39 3.24 -45.03
C ILE A 13 -45.93 4.63 -45.34
N ARG A 14 -45.98 5.54 -44.37
CA ARG A 14 -46.44 6.93 -44.59
C ARG A 14 -45.58 7.68 -45.61
N ASN A 15 -44.25 7.48 -45.57
CA ASN A 15 -43.34 8.08 -46.54
C ASN A 15 -43.52 7.49 -47.95
N ALA A 16 -43.66 6.17 -48.06
CA ALA A 16 -43.91 5.50 -49.35
C ALA A 16 -45.24 5.95 -49.95
N ALA A 17 -46.31 6.00 -49.16
CA ALA A 17 -47.62 6.48 -49.58
C ALA A 17 -47.57 7.91 -50.13
N ARG A 18 -46.83 8.80 -49.46
CA ARG A 18 -46.60 10.18 -49.91
C ARG A 18 -45.83 10.24 -51.23
N ILE A 19 -44.77 9.43 -51.39
CA ILE A 19 -43.97 9.38 -52.63
C ILE A 19 -44.82 8.87 -53.81
N TRP A 20 -45.73 7.94 -53.56
CA TRP A 20 -46.64 7.40 -54.57
C TRP A 20 -47.88 8.26 -54.83
N GLY A 21 -48.01 9.42 -54.17
CA GLY A 21 -49.07 10.39 -54.45
C GLY A 21 -50.43 10.08 -53.81
N PHE A 22 -50.48 9.20 -52.80
CA PHE A 22 -51.71 8.98 -52.03
C PHE A 22 -51.98 10.20 -51.13
N GLN A 23 -53.18 10.78 -51.23
CA GLN A 23 -53.56 12.00 -50.50
C GLN A 23 -54.02 11.74 -49.06
N GLU A 24 -54.42 10.51 -48.74
CA GLU A 24 -54.83 10.09 -47.40
C GLU A 24 -53.90 9.01 -46.86
N PRO A 25 -53.66 8.95 -45.54
CA PRO A 25 -52.89 7.87 -44.92
C PRO A 25 -53.63 6.54 -45.13
N GLN A 26 -53.18 5.77 -46.12
CA GLN A 26 -53.71 4.44 -46.41
C GLN A 26 -53.32 3.44 -45.32
N ASP A 27 -54.26 2.58 -44.94
CA ASP A 27 -54.00 1.46 -44.04
C ASP A 27 -53.00 0.48 -44.66
N GLU A 28 -52.28 -0.24 -43.80
CA GLU A 28 -51.25 -1.21 -44.23
C GLU A 28 -51.80 -2.31 -45.16
N SER A 29 -53.10 -2.62 -45.04
CA SER A 29 -53.82 -3.57 -45.89
C SER A 29 -54.09 -3.09 -47.32
N SER A 30 -53.93 -1.79 -47.59
CA SER A 30 -54.12 -1.21 -48.93
C SER A 30 -52.92 -1.42 -49.85
N PHE A 31 -51.78 -1.87 -49.31
CA PHE A 31 -50.56 -2.14 -50.06
C PHE A 31 -50.42 -3.63 -50.37
N ASP A 32 -49.67 -3.92 -51.44
CA ASP A 32 -49.25 -5.30 -51.75
C ASP A 32 -48.58 -5.94 -50.51
N PRO A 33 -48.98 -7.16 -50.09
CA PRO A 33 -48.36 -7.88 -48.98
C PRO A 33 -46.82 -7.97 -49.06
N ILE A 34 -46.24 -8.02 -50.27
CA ILE A 34 -44.79 -8.04 -50.48
C ILE A 34 -44.15 -6.73 -50.02
N VAL A 35 -44.80 -5.59 -50.29
CA VAL A 35 -44.32 -4.27 -49.84
C VAL A 35 -44.34 -4.20 -48.31
N SER A 36 -45.41 -4.69 -47.66
CA SER A 36 -45.47 -4.76 -46.20
C SER A 36 -44.38 -5.66 -45.61
N LEU A 37 -44.08 -6.79 -46.27
CA LEU A 37 -43.01 -7.71 -45.85
C LEU A 37 -41.63 -7.04 -45.98
N LEU A 38 -41.33 -6.42 -47.12
CA LEU A 38 -40.05 -5.74 -47.36
C LEU A 38 -39.84 -4.56 -46.41
N LEU A 39 -40.86 -3.71 -46.23
CA LEU A 39 -40.81 -2.61 -45.26
C LEU A 39 -40.72 -3.12 -43.83
N GLY A 40 -41.36 -4.25 -43.51
CA GLY A 40 -41.26 -4.90 -42.20
C GLY A 40 -39.86 -5.45 -41.91
N ALA A 41 -39.21 -6.06 -42.91
CA ALA A 41 -37.84 -6.54 -42.81
C ALA A 41 -36.84 -5.39 -42.69
N CYS A 42 -37.02 -4.33 -43.51
CA CYS A 42 -36.19 -3.13 -43.44
C CYS A 42 -36.33 -2.41 -42.09
N ALA A 43 -37.56 -2.27 -41.57
CA ALA A 43 -37.81 -1.69 -40.26
C ALA A 43 -37.15 -2.49 -39.13
N PHE A 44 -37.11 -3.83 -39.24
CA PHE A 44 -36.42 -4.69 -38.27
C PHE A 44 -34.90 -4.51 -38.30
N GLU A 45 -34.29 -4.48 -39.49
CA GLU A 45 -32.84 -4.23 -39.59
C GLU A 45 -32.46 -2.82 -39.12
N LEU A 46 -33.28 -1.80 -39.40
CA LEU A 46 -33.05 -0.45 -38.86
C LEU A 46 -33.21 -0.39 -37.33
N GLU A 47 -34.20 -1.11 -36.77
CA GLU A 47 -34.33 -1.21 -35.31
C GLU A 47 -33.08 -1.84 -34.69
N LYS A 48 -32.54 -2.88 -35.33
CA LYS A 48 -31.31 -3.55 -34.89
C LYS A 48 -30.11 -2.61 -34.94
N ILE A 49 -29.92 -1.87 -36.03
CA ILE A 49 -28.86 -0.85 -36.15
C ILE A 49 -29.02 0.24 -35.09
N SER A 50 -30.23 0.76 -34.90
CA SER A 50 -30.52 1.75 -33.86
C SER A 50 -30.14 1.23 -32.46
N ARG A 51 -30.44 -0.04 -32.16
CA ARG A 51 -30.06 -0.68 -30.91
C ARG A 51 -28.54 -0.76 -30.75
N GLU A 52 -27.82 -1.16 -31.80
CA GLU A 52 -26.36 -1.20 -31.76
C GLU A 52 -25.73 0.18 -31.56
N ILE A 53 -26.30 1.23 -32.17
CA ILE A 53 -25.85 2.62 -31.94
C ILE A 53 -26.05 3.00 -30.46
N ASN A 54 -27.24 2.80 -29.89
CA ASN A 54 -27.50 3.12 -28.48
C ASN A 54 -26.60 2.32 -27.53
N ASN A 55 -26.33 1.04 -27.86
CA ASN A 55 -25.40 0.21 -27.10
C ASN A 55 -23.96 0.74 -27.20
N SER A 56 -23.56 1.21 -28.38
CA SER A 56 -22.24 1.82 -28.59
C SER A 56 -22.10 3.14 -27.83
N GLU A 57 -23.10 4.00 -27.86
CA GLU A 57 -23.13 5.23 -27.06
C GLU A 57 -22.98 4.94 -25.57
N SER A 58 -23.70 3.94 -25.06
CA SER A 58 -23.61 3.53 -23.66
C SER A 58 -22.20 3.07 -23.30
N ARG A 59 -21.56 2.23 -24.13
CA ARG A 59 -20.18 1.78 -23.94
C ARG A 59 -19.17 2.93 -24.01
N LEU A 60 -19.36 3.90 -24.92
CA LEU A 60 -18.51 5.07 -25.02
C LEU A 60 -18.63 5.95 -23.77
N ILE A 61 -19.85 6.18 -23.28
CA ILE A 61 -20.09 6.93 -22.04
C ILE A 61 -19.43 6.22 -20.87
N GLU A 62 -19.62 4.92 -20.72
CA GLU A 62 -18.98 4.12 -19.66
C GLU A 62 -17.45 4.20 -19.73
N ARG A 63 -16.88 4.13 -20.93
CA ARG A 63 -15.44 4.27 -21.12
C ARG A 63 -14.93 5.67 -20.77
N LEU A 64 -15.66 6.71 -21.18
CA LEU A 64 -15.34 8.11 -20.83
C LEU A 64 -15.40 8.32 -19.32
N VAL A 65 -16.44 7.81 -18.65
CA VAL A 65 -16.56 7.83 -17.19
C VAL A 65 -15.35 7.14 -16.56
N ASN A 66 -15.00 5.93 -16.99
CA ASN A 66 -13.85 5.20 -16.44
C ASN A 66 -12.50 5.92 -16.64
N ILE A 67 -12.35 6.71 -17.71
CA ILE A 67 -11.15 7.52 -17.96
C ILE A 67 -11.15 8.79 -17.07
N LEU A 68 -12.30 9.47 -16.96
CA LEU A 68 -12.42 10.71 -16.18
C LEU A 68 -12.42 10.46 -14.66
N THR A 69 -12.97 9.34 -14.23
CA THR A 69 -12.99 8.89 -12.83
C THR A 69 -12.29 7.53 -12.75
N PRO A 70 -10.95 7.50 -12.68
CA PRO A 70 -10.22 6.26 -12.45
C PRO A 70 -10.72 5.63 -11.14
N GLN A 71 -11.03 4.34 -11.19
CA GLN A 71 -11.71 3.60 -10.13
C GLN A 71 -11.00 3.37 -8.77
N PRO A 72 -9.72 3.74 -8.48
CA PRO A 72 -9.18 3.45 -7.15
C PRO A 72 -9.89 4.18 -5.98
N ILE A 73 -10.77 5.15 -6.28
CA ILE A 73 -11.33 6.07 -5.28
C ILE A 73 -12.66 5.57 -4.65
N THR A 74 -13.42 4.68 -5.30
CA THR A 74 -14.80 4.35 -4.85
C THR A 74 -15.14 2.86 -4.74
N SER A 75 -14.20 1.96 -5.08
CA SER A 75 -14.37 0.51 -5.00
C SER A 75 -13.92 -0.04 -3.63
N PRO A 76 -14.38 -1.22 -3.19
CA PRO A 76 -13.78 -1.92 -2.04
C PRO A 76 -12.27 -2.10 -2.25
N HIS A 77 -11.47 -1.67 -1.28
CA HIS A 77 -10.03 -1.87 -1.28
C HIS A 77 -9.69 -3.29 -0.82
N PRO A 78 -8.71 -3.96 -1.45
CA PRO A 78 -8.22 -5.23 -0.94
C PRO A 78 -7.60 -5.04 0.44
N ALA A 79 -7.65 -6.09 1.26
CA ALA A 79 -6.95 -6.09 2.54
C ALA A 79 -5.43 -5.99 2.31
N TYR A 80 -4.77 -5.20 3.14
CA TYR A 80 -3.33 -5.02 3.12
C TYR A 80 -2.77 -5.11 4.54
N ALA A 81 -1.52 -5.54 4.65
CA ALA A 81 -0.80 -5.68 5.90
C ALA A 81 0.70 -5.47 5.68
N ILE A 82 1.41 -5.13 6.74
CA ILE A 82 2.87 -5.17 6.76
C ILE A 82 3.29 -6.52 7.33
N ALA A 83 4.16 -7.22 6.60
CA ALA A 83 4.71 -8.50 7.02
C ALA A 83 6.18 -8.34 7.38
N TYR A 84 6.55 -8.85 8.55
CA TYR A 84 7.95 -9.02 8.94
C TYR A 84 8.45 -10.40 8.52
N ALA A 85 9.62 -10.46 7.89
CA ALA A 85 10.21 -11.72 7.44
C ALA A 85 11.73 -11.70 7.63
N ARG A 86 12.28 -12.78 8.20
CA ARG A 86 13.73 -12.98 8.30
C ARG A 86 14.21 -13.93 7.21
N PRO A 87 15.23 -13.55 6.44
CA PRO A 87 15.75 -14.40 5.40
C PRO A 87 16.65 -15.51 5.98
N THR A 88 16.56 -16.73 5.47
CA THR A 88 17.49 -17.82 5.83
C THR A 88 18.84 -17.69 5.10
N LYS A 89 18.88 -16.94 4.00
CA LYS A 89 20.07 -16.76 3.15
C LYS A 89 20.37 -15.29 2.97
N LYS A 90 21.67 -14.98 2.89
CA LYS A 90 22.18 -13.64 2.61
C LYS A 90 21.67 -13.12 1.28
N GLY A 91 21.25 -11.86 1.23
CA GLY A 91 20.80 -11.19 0.00
C GLY A 91 19.49 -11.72 -0.59
N ALA A 92 18.65 -12.34 0.24
CA ALA A 92 17.32 -12.77 -0.19
C ALA A 92 16.48 -11.55 -0.60
N LYS A 93 15.65 -11.74 -1.63
CA LYS A 93 14.73 -10.72 -2.12
C LYS A 93 13.31 -11.28 -2.16
N VAL A 94 12.36 -10.40 -1.91
CA VAL A 94 10.94 -10.67 -2.11
C VAL A 94 10.52 -9.99 -3.39
N PHE A 95 9.80 -10.71 -4.24
CA PHE A 95 9.33 -10.20 -5.52
C PHE A 95 7.79 -10.13 -5.55
N PRO A 96 7.18 -9.25 -6.37
CA PRO A 96 5.73 -9.12 -6.49
C PRO A 96 5.00 -10.40 -6.89
N GLU A 97 5.68 -11.34 -7.55
CA GLU A 97 5.12 -12.62 -7.99
C GLU A 97 4.99 -13.63 -6.84
N TYR A 98 5.57 -13.33 -5.67
CA TYR A 98 5.47 -14.22 -4.51
C TYR A 98 4.09 -14.14 -3.88
N GLN A 99 3.64 -15.27 -3.35
CA GLN A 99 2.35 -15.41 -2.70
C GLN A 99 2.54 -15.83 -1.26
N PHE A 100 2.01 -15.02 -0.35
CA PHE A 100 1.90 -15.31 1.07
C PHE A 100 0.46 -15.65 1.39
N TYR A 101 0.25 -16.43 2.45
CA TYR A 101 -1.10 -16.72 2.92
C TYR A 101 -1.19 -16.65 4.44
N ALA A 102 -2.39 -16.34 4.91
CA ALA A 102 -2.74 -16.37 6.33
C ALA A 102 -4.08 -17.09 6.50
N ASP A 103 -4.13 -17.99 7.48
CA ASP A 103 -5.36 -18.68 7.86
C ASP A 103 -6.17 -17.78 8.80
N ILE A 104 -7.37 -17.40 8.40
CA ILE A 104 -8.32 -16.65 9.22
C ILE A 104 -9.50 -17.53 9.62
N LYS A 105 -9.95 -17.39 10.87
CA LYS A 105 -11.17 -18.03 11.35
C LYS A 105 -12.34 -17.10 11.10
N VAL A 106 -13.22 -17.48 10.19
CA VAL A 106 -14.45 -16.74 9.91
C VAL A 106 -15.60 -17.42 10.64
N ALA A 107 -16.21 -16.70 11.58
CA ALA A 107 -17.44 -17.16 12.21
C ALA A 107 -18.60 -17.04 11.21
N ASP A 108 -19.37 -18.12 11.05
CA ASP A 108 -20.63 -18.05 10.30
C ASP A 108 -21.62 -17.08 10.97
N GLN A 109 -22.54 -16.49 10.21
CA GLN A 109 -23.54 -15.53 10.70
C GLN A 109 -24.44 -16.12 11.81
N ALA A 110 -24.51 -17.45 11.92
CA ALA A 110 -25.21 -18.19 12.98
C ALA A 110 -24.30 -18.62 14.16
N GLY A 111 -23.01 -18.26 14.16
CA GLY A 111 -22.06 -18.48 15.26
C GLY A 111 -21.73 -19.94 15.58
N THR A 112 -22.20 -20.91 14.77
CA THR A 112 -22.19 -22.32 15.13
C THR A 112 -21.00 -23.10 14.57
N ARG A 113 -20.33 -22.59 13.52
CA ARG A 113 -19.11 -23.17 12.94
C ARG A 113 -18.15 -22.05 12.54
N ALA A 114 -16.90 -22.15 12.98
CA ALA A 114 -15.81 -21.32 12.49
C ALA A 114 -15.18 -22.06 11.31
N GLU A 115 -15.27 -21.49 10.11
CA GLU A 115 -14.55 -22.00 8.95
C GLU A 115 -13.19 -21.31 8.86
N GLU A 116 -12.13 -22.10 8.70
CA GLU A 116 -10.80 -21.58 8.40
C GLU A 116 -10.74 -21.26 6.91
N LYS A 117 -10.46 -19.99 6.59
CA LYS A 117 -10.28 -19.51 5.22
C LYS A 117 -8.87 -18.99 5.04
N GLN A 118 -8.29 -19.29 3.89
CA GLN A 118 -6.99 -18.77 3.49
C GLN A 118 -7.16 -17.43 2.78
N LEU A 119 -6.54 -16.40 3.35
CA LEU A 119 -6.31 -15.13 2.66
C LEU A 119 -4.94 -15.17 2.00
N PHE A 120 -4.86 -14.68 0.77
CA PHE A 120 -3.63 -14.61 0.01
C PHE A 120 -3.20 -13.15 -0.16
N PHE A 121 -1.91 -12.90 0.02
CA PHE A 121 -1.29 -11.59 -0.11
C PHE A 121 -0.10 -11.68 -1.07
N SER A 122 0.07 -10.64 -1.87
CA SER A 122 1.26 -10.44 -2.70
C SER A 122 2.01 -9.20 -2.22
N PRO A 123 3.35 -9.20 -2.26
CA PRO A 123 4.15 -8.00 -2.03
C PRO A 123 3.77 -6.87 -2.99
N THR A 124 3.85 -5.64 -2.52
CA THR A 124 3.57 -4.44 -3.32
C THR A 124 4.72 -4.04 -4.26
N GLY A 125 5.88 -4.69 -4.14
CA GLY A 125 7.11 -4.33 -4.82
C GLY A 125 8.21 -5.34 -4.60
N THR A 126 9.40 -5.03 -5.08
CA THR A 126 10.62 -5.82 -4.86
C THR A 126 11.41 -5.26 -3.70
N PHE A 127 11.65 -6.06 -2.67
CA PHE A 127 12.33 -5.65 -1.44
C PHE A 127 13.50 -6.58 -1.10
N ASN A 128 14.61 -6.00 -0.65
CA ASN A 128 15.72 -6.77 -0.08
C ASN A 128 15.35 -7.17 1.36
N LEU A 129 15.62 -8.42 1.71
CA LEU A 129 15.50 -8.90 3.08
C LEU A 129 16.88 -8.94 3.73
N THR A 130 16.93 -8.40 4.93
CA THR A 130 18.11 -8.36 5.78
C THR A 130 17.86 -9.20 7.02
N ASP A 131 18.83 -10.01 7.42
CA ASP A 131 18.77 -10.73 8.69
C ASP A 131 19.14 -9.78 9.84
N GLY A 132 18.11 -9.13 10.38
CA GLY A 132 18.23 -8.25 11.52
C GLY A 132 16.91 -8.07 12.28
N ARG A 133 17.03 -7.67 13.54
CA ARG A 133 15.92 -7.36 14.43
C ARG A 133 16.22 -6.16 15.31
N VAL A 134 15.15 -5.48 15.72
CA VAL A 134 15.24 -4.48 16.78
C VAL A 134 15.21 -5.22 18.11
N HIS A 135 16.32 -5.24 18.84
CA HIS A 135 16.42 -5.97 20.09
C HIS A 135 16.13 -5.07 21.30
N TYR A 136 16.58 -3.82 21.25
CA TYR A 136 16.45 -2.87 22.36
C TYR A 136 15.87 -1.53 21.92
N LEU A 137 15.17 -0.86 22.84
CA LEU A 137 14.66 0.49 22.67
C LEU A 137 14.86 1.27 23.97
N ALA A 138 15.68 2.31 23.96
CA ALA A 138 15.84 3.20 25.12
C ALA A 138 15.18 4.54 24.88
N ALA A 139 14.36 4.94 25.85
CA ALA A 139 13.46 6.06 25.79
C ALA A 139 13.37 6.72 27.16
N HIS A 140 13.81 7.98 27.27
CA HIS A 140 13.77 8.76 28.50
C HIS A 140 14.39 8.05 29.72
N ASN A 141 13.57 7.42 30.57
CA ASN A 141 13.99 6.74 31.79
C ASN A 141 13.90 5.22 31.72
N ARG A 142 13.56 4.64 30.56
CA ARG A 142 13.35 3.19 30.41
C ARG A 142 14.12 2.63 29.24
N VAL A 143 14.71 1.46 29.47
CA VAL A 143 15.24 0.59 28.43
C VAL A 143 14.29 -0.58 28.29
N TYR A 144 13.84 -0.79 27.06
CA TYR A 144 12.97 -1.88 26.71
C TYR A 144 13.72 -2.92 25.89
N GLU A 145 13.36 -4.17 26.10
CA GLU A 145 13.77 -5.30 25.28
C GLU A 145 12.56 -5.82 24.49
N PHE A 146 12.77 -6.14 23.22
CA PHE A 146 11.78 -6.84 22.42
C PHE A 146 12.01 -8.35 22.54
N VAL A 147 11.05 -9.03 23.17
CA VAL A 147 11.07 -10.48 23.38
C VAL A 147 10.24 -11.15 22.28
N ASP A 148 10.86 -12.10 21.59
CA ASP A 148 10.28 -12.88 20.48
C ASP A 148 9.59 -12.04 19.39
N ASP A 149 10.03 -10.78 19.20
CA ASP A 149 9.44 -9.78 18.29
C ASP A 149 7.93 -9.52 18.51
N GLN A 150 7.36 -9.91 19.66
CA GLN A 150 5.91 -9.83 19.90
C GLN A 150 5.54 -8.79 20.94
N TYR A 151 6.31 -8.71 22.03
CA TYR A 151 6.03 -7.81 23.13
C TYR A 151 7.29 -7.14 23.66
N LYS A 152 7.06 -6.03 24.34
CA LYS A 152 8.08 -5.14 24.86
C LYS A 152 8.13 -5.28 26.37
N ASP A 153 9.27 -5.71 26.92
CA ASP A 153 9.50 -5.80 28.36
C ASP A 153 10.42 -4.68 28.85
N ILE A 154 10.31 -4.30 30.13
CA ILE A 154 11.17 -3.28 30.74
C ILE A 154 12.39 -4.00 31.30
N LEU A 155 13.54 -3.75 30.68
CA LEU A 155 14.81 -4.36 31.09
C LEU A 155 15.49 -3.58 32.21
N ALA A 156 15.42 -2.25 32.14
CA ALA A 156 16.07 -1.36 33.10
C ALA A 156 15.35 -0.01 33.20
N GLU A 157 15.40 0.61 34.39
CA GLU A 157 14.99 2.00 34.60
C GLU A 157 16.23 2.87 34.93
N MET A 158 16.37 3.98 34.20
CA MET A 158 17.46 4.93 34.40
C MET A 158 17.10 5.91 35.52
N HIS A 159 17.81 5.82 36.64
CA HIS A 159 17.53 6.64 37.82
C HIS A 159 18.48 7.82 38.03
N LYS A 160 19.67 7.81 37.40
CA LYS A 160 20.71 8.84 37.61
C LYS A 160 20.58 10.01 36.63
N THR A 161 20.68 9.72 35.34
CA THR A 161 20.63 10.71 34.27
C THR A 161 19.64 10.22 33.21
N PRO A 162 18.36 10.62 33.27
CA PRO A 162 17.42 10.21 32.25
C PRO A 162 17.86 10.78 30.89
N LEU A 163 17.64 10.00 29.84
CA LEU A 163 17.82 10.47 28.48
C LEU A 163 16.88 11.65 28.22
N SER A 164 17.28 12.51 27.29
CA SER A 164 16.41 13.58 26.85
C SER A 164 15.08 13.00 26.40
N GLN A 165 13.98 13.66 26.79
CA GLN A 165 12.63 13.32 26.31
C GLN A 165 12.53 13.41 24.77
N THR A 166 13.51 14.09 24.18
CA THR A 166 13.68 14.30 22.75
C THR A 166 14.64 13.31 22.11
N SER A 167 14.95 12.18 22.73
CA SER A 167 15.93 11.23 22.17
C SER A 167 15.44 9.80 22.30
N LEU A 168 15.63 9.03 21.23
CA LEU A 168 15.32 7.61 21.16
C LEU A 168 16.55 6.84 20.68
N PHE A 169 16.81 5.72 21.34
CA PHE A 169 17.87 4.82 20.94
C PHE A 169 17.25 3.49 20.53
N ILE A 170 17.66 2.98 19.37
CA ILE A 170 17.22 1.70 18.83
C ILE A 170 18.46 0.80 18.75
N GLY A 171 18.46 -0.29 19.50
CA GLY A 171 19.49 -1.33 19.40
C GLY A 171 19.12 -2.33 18.31
N LEU A 172 19.95 -2.43 17.28
CA LEU A 172 19.74 -3.36 16.17
C LEU A 172 20.66 -4.55 16.29
N GLU A 173 20.10 -5.74 16.37
CA GLU A 173 20.83 -6.99 16.22
C GLU A 173 20.85 -7.39 14.76
N VAL A 174 22.04 -7.49 14.19
CA VAL A 174 22.23 -7.80 12.79
C VAL A 174 23.36 -8.80 12.64
N SER A 175 23.12 -9.83 11.84
CA SER A 175 24.11 -10.87 11.53
C SER A 175 25.22 -10.38 10.57
N GLU A 176 25.01 -9.27 9.86
CA GLU A 176 25.82 -8.84 8.73
C GLU A 176 26.04 -7.33 8.67
N ARG A 177 27.04 -6.88 7.90
CA ARG A 177 27.22 -5.47 7.59
C ARG A 177 26.14 -5.03 6.60
N LEU A 178 25.49 -3.91 6.92
CA LEU A 178 24.36 -3.38 6.18
C LEU A 178 24.78 -2.18 5.35
N SER A 179 24.36 -2.17 4.09
CA SER A 179 24.43 -0.99 3.21
C SER A 179 23.29 -0.02 3.51
N ASP A 180 22.11 -0.56 3.77
CA ASP A 180 20.87 0.17 3.93
C ASP A 180 19.93 -0.58 4.88
N ILE A 181 19.12 0.17 5.63
CA ILE A 181 18.10 -0.37 6.52
C ILE A 181 16.81 0.38 6.33
N THR A 182 15.72 -0.34 6.19
CA THR A 182 14.36 0.21 6.23
C THR A 182 13.72 -0.11 7.57
N LEU A 183 13.31 0.91 8.31
CA LEU A 183 12.58 0.80 9.57
C LEU A 183 11.12 1.19 9.34
N PHE A 184 10.22 0.42 9.96
CA PHE A 184 8.79 0.71 10.01
C PHE A 184 8.41 1.18 11.42
N PHE A 185 7.56 2.21 11.51
CA PHE A 185 7.08 2.74 12.77
C PHE A 185 5.55 2.73 12.82
N ASP A 186 5.00 2.07 13.83
CA ASP A 186 3.56 2.10 14.11
C ASP A 186 3.26 2.70 15.48
N ILE A 187 2.16 3.44 15.54
CA ILE A 187 1.68 4.09 16.75
C ILE A 187 0.23 3.70 16.98
N THR A 188 -0.10 3.28 18.19
CA THR A 188 -1.47 2.87 18.53
C THR A 188 -2.43 4.06 18.68
N GLY A 189 -1.93 5.26 18.98
CA GLY A 189 -2.74 6.47 19.18
C GLY A 189 -2.91 7.34 17.93
N ASP A 190 -4.10 7.33 17.33
CA ASP A 190 -4.39 8.10 16.09
C ASP A 190 -4.15 9.60 16.21
N HIS A 191 -4.42 10.22 17.36
CA HIS A 191 -4.23 11.65 17.57
C HIS A 191 -2.75 12.08 17.57
N LEU A 192 -1.82 11.14 17.81
CA LEU A 192 -0.38 11.42 17.86
C LEU A 192 0.34 11.06 16.57
N LYS A 193 -0.25 10.19 15.73
CA LYS A 193 0.36 9.72 14.49
C LYS A 193 0.86 10.87 13.61
N GLN A 194 0.03 11.89 13.41
CA GLN A 194 0.38 12.98 12.50
C GLN A 194 1.59 13.79 12.99
N SER A 195 1.59 14.18 14.27
CA SER A 195 2.71 14.93 14.86
C SER A 195 3.99 14.09 14.89
N PHE A 196 3.88 12.82 15.30
CA PHE A 196 5.03 11.93 15.35
C PHE A 196 5.68 11.71 13.98
N PHE A 197 4.90 11.41 12.94
CA PHE A 197 5.49 11.19 11.61
C PHE A 197 6.06 12.48 11.02
N HIS A 198 5.50 13.65 11.37
CA HIS A 198 6.10 14.93 11.00
C HIS A 198 7.44 15.16 11.73
N GLU A 199 7.54 14.82 13.01
CA GLU A 199 8.79 14.91 13.78
C GLU A 199 9.83 13.91 13.26
N LEU A 200 9.41 12.69 12.92
CA LEU A 200 10.25 11.65 12.33
C LEU A 200 10.94 12.11 11.03
N GLU A 201 10.26 12.94 10.23
CA GLU A 201 10.83 13.53 9.01
C GLU A 201 11.98 14.51 9.29
N THR A 202 11.91 15.23 10.41
CA THR A 202 12.91 16.22 10.82
C THR A 202 14.00 15.64 11.71
N CYS A 203 13.94 14.35 12.01
CA CYS A 203 14.88 13.69 12.91
C CYS A 203 16.29 13.62 12.36
N GLN A 204 17.26 13.82 13.25
CA GLN A 204 18.66 13.57 12.97
C GLN A 204 19.05 12.16 13.43
N TRP A 205 19.51 11.35 12.48
CA TRP A 205 19.94 9.98 12.71
C TRP A 205 21.44 9.93 12.95
N LYS A 206 21.85 9.19 13.99
CA LYS A 206 23.26 9.04 14.37
C LYS A 206 23.61 7.60 14.69
N ILE A 207 24.80 7.17 14.24
CA ILE A 207 25.43 5.89 14.63
C ILE A 207 26.84 6.18 15.08
N GLY A 208 27.23 5.69 16.25
CA GLY A 208 28.60 5.88 16.75
C GLY A 208 29.05 7.35 16.84
N GLY A 209 28.10 8.29 16.92
CA GLY A 209 28.37 9.74 16.90
C GLY A 209 28.35 10.40 15.51
N SER A 210 28.41 9.62 14.43
CA SER A 210 28.35 10.11 13.04
C SER A 210 26.90 10.27 12.58
N TYR A 211 26.64 11.34 11.82
CA TYR A 211 25.32 11.61 11.24
C TYR A 211 25.07 10.78 9.99
N ILE A 212 23.84 10.30 9.84
CA ILE A 212 23.42 9.44 8.73
C ILE A 212 22.30 10.07 7.93
N ASN A 213 22.35 9.87 6.62
CA ASN A 213 21.29 10.27 5.72
C ASN A 213 20.08 9.33 5.85
N ALA A 214 18.92 9.91 6.16
CA ALA A 214 17.67 9.20 6.25
C ALA A 214 16.70 9.68 5.15
N LYS A 215 16.15 8.74 4.40
CA LYS A 215 15.15 9.00 3.36
C LYS A 215 13.83 8.37 3.76
N LYS A 216 12.81 9.21 3.89
CA LYS A 216 11.44 8.76 4.12
C LYS A 216 10.92 7.95 2.92
N GLY A 217 10.19 6.89 3.22
CA GLY A 217 9.32 6.21 2.27
C GLY A 217 9.64 4.74 2.06
N ILE A 218 8.89 4.11 1.17
CA ILE A 218 9.16 2.72 0.75
C ILE A 218 10.06 2.77 -0.49
N ILE A 219 11.15 2.00 -0.47
CA ILE A 219 12.03 1.84 -1.63
C ILE A 219 11.67 0.52 -2.31
N ASP A 220 11.00 0.61 -3.45
CA ASP A 220 10.80 -0.52 -4.34
C ASP A 220 11.97 -0.60 -5.34
N ILE A 221 12.77 -1.66 -5.22
CA ILE A 221 13.97 -1.87 -6.05
C ILE A 221 13.58 -2.24 -7.48
N GLY A 222 12.39 -2.79 -7.67
CA GLY A 222 11.86 -3.18 -8.98
C GLY A 222 11.25 -2.02 -9.76
N GLN A 223 10.95 -0.90 -9.10
CA GLN A 223 10.37 0.30 -9.73
C GLN A 223 11.43 1.17 -10.40
N GLN A 224 12.04 0.66 -11.47
CA GLN A 224 12.84 1.50 -12.36
C GLN A 224 12.11 1.63 -13.69
N ASP A 225 11.40 2.73 -13.89
CA ASP A 225 10.78 3.05 -15.19
C ASP A 225 11.89 3.36 -16.19
N HIS A 226 12.30 2.36 -16.97
CA HIS A 226 13.33 2.55 -17.99
C HIS A 226 12.73 3.14 -19.27
N ASN A 227 11.41 3.02 -19.46
CA ASN A 227 10.73 3.48 -20.67
C ASN A 227 9.33 4.05 -20.38
N VAL A 228 8.91 5.01 -21.21
CA VAL A 228 7.55 5.62 -21.22
C VAL A 228 6.46 4.55 -21.39
N TYR A 229 6.73 3.49 -22.15
CA TYR A 229 5.77 2.39 -22.32
C TYR A 229 5.53 1.60 -21.03
N GLU A 230 6.56 1.38 -20.21
CA GLU A 230 6.45 0.71 -18.91
C GLU A 230 5.64 1.56 -17.94
N PHE A 231 5.88 2.87 -17.93
CA PHE A 231 5.08 3.83 -17.17
C PHE A 231 3.60 3.78 -17.56
N ILE A 232 3.28 3.84 -18.86
CA ILE A 232 1.89 3.78 -19.35
C ILE A 232 1.23 2.45 -19.00
N ASN A 233 1.95 1.33 -19.16
CA ASN A 233 1.41 0.01 -18.81
C ASN A 233 1.11 -0.10 -17.31
N ARG A 234 1.99 0.43 -16.45
CA ARG A 234 1.77 0.50 -15.00
C ARG A 234 0.57 1.37 -14.64
N GLU A 235 0.37 2.48 -15.34
CA GLU A 235 -0.80 3.34 -15.21
C GLU A 235 -2.10 2.73 -15.78
N LEU A 236 -2.01 1.62 -16.52
CA LEU A 236 -3.19 0.89 -16.99
C LEU A 236 -3.47 -0.36 -16.14
N ASP A 237 -2.45 -0.93 -15.49
CA ASP A 237 -2.58 -2.09 -14.63
C ASP A 237 -3.22 -1.74 -13.28
N LEU A 238 -4.31 -2.44 -12.96
CA LEU A 238 -5.03 -2.28 -11.70
C LEU A 238 -4.19 -2.77 -10.51
N SER A 239 -3.42 -3.85 -10.68
CA SER A 239 -2.60 -4.41 -9.60
C SER A 239 -1.54 -3.40 -9.17
N SER A 240 -0.81 -2.84 -10.13
CA SER A 240 0.17 -1.77 -9.90
C SER A 240 -0.43 -0.54 -9.22
N LYS A 241 -1.65 -0.12 -9.60
CA LYS A 241 -2.36 0.99 -8.94
C LYS A 241 -2.68 0.70 -7.48
N ILE A 242 -3.15 -0.52 -7.19
CA ILE A 242 -3.43 -0.96 -5.82
C ILE A 242 -2.14 -0.96 -5.01
N SER A 243 -1.06 -1.55 -5.52
CA SER A 243 0.25 -1.57 -4.86
C SER A 243 0.77 -0.16 -4.57
N ASN A 244 0.67 0.75 -5.55
CA ASN A 244 1.07 2.15 -5.36
C ASN A 244 0.21 2.87 -4.33
N HIS A 245 -1.09 2.60 -4.29
CA HIS A 245 -1.99 3.14 -3.28
C HIS A 245 -1.63 2.65 -1.87
N VAL A 246 -1.39 1.35 -1.70
CA VAL A 246 -0.97 0.75 -0.42
C VAL A 246 0.40 1.31 0.00
N ASN A 247 1.37 1.40 -0.92
CA ASN A 247 2.67 1.99 -0.64
C ASN A 247 2.53 3.46 -0.23
N SER A 248 1.69 4.24 -0.92
CA SER A 248 1.42 5.64 -0.57
C SER A 248 0.80 5.80 0.81
N PHE A 249 -0.08 4.86 1.21
CA PHE A 249 -0.72 4.85 2.53
C PHE A 249 0.31 4.65 3.64
N PHE A 250 1.20 3.66 3.52
CA PHE A 250 2.23 3.39 4.52
C PHE A 250 3.49 4.26 4.39
N ASN A 251 3.63 5.04 3.32
CA ASN A 251 4.87 5.76 3.00
C ASN A 251 5.42 6.64 4.14
N ARG A 252 4.55 7.17 5.01
CA ARG A 252 4.96 8.01 6.14
C ARG A 252 5.57 7.23 7.30
N GLN A 253 5.29 5.94 7.36
CA GLN A 253 5.69 5.05 8.45
C GLN A 253 7.05 4.40 8.20
N PHE A 254 7.59 4.53 6.99
CA PHE A 254 8.86 3.95 6.58
C PHE A 254 9.98 4.97 6.53
N VAL A 255 11.13 4.61 7.08
CA VAL A 255 12.37 5.39 7.01
C VAL A 255 13.51 4.49 6.56
N ASN A 256 14.23 4.93 5.53
CA ASN A 256 15.42 4.24 5.02
C ASN A 256 16.67 4.97 5.48
N LEU A 257 17.62 4.24 6.00
CA LEU A 257 18.91 4.73 6.47
C LEU A 257 19.98 4.23 5.52
N ASP A 258 20.80 5.14 5.00
CA ASP A 258 21.94 4.81 4.14
C ASP A 258 23.20 4.68 5.00
N LEU A 259 23.75 3.48 5.11
CA LEU A 259 24.85 3.15 6.01
C LEU A 259 26.20 3.07 5.29
N ASN A 260 26.24 3.41 4.00
CA ASN A 260 27.46 3.34 3.19
C ASN A 260 28.52 4.36 3.62
N ASP A 261 28.11 5.51 4.16
CA ASP A 261 29.00 6.61 4.58
C ASP A 261 29.70 6.36 5.92
N ILE A 262 29.42 5.24 6.59
CA ILE A 262 30.15 4.83 7.78
C ILE A 262 31.46 4.20 7.30
N GLU A 263 32.46 5.07 7.07
CA GLU A 263 33.86 4.69 6.91
C GLU A 263 34.30 3.74 8.04
N GLU A 264 35.40 3.03 7.84
CA GLU A 264 35.99 2.02 8.72
C GLU A 264 36.39 2.50 10.14
N SER A 265 35.58 3.33 10.81
CA SER A 265 35.67 3.63 12.23
C SER A 265 35.22 2.39 13.01
N SER A 266 36.12 1.42 13.03
CA SER A 266 36.23 0.24 13.89
C SER A 266 34.93 -0.54 14.19
N GLU A 267 34.93 -1.83 13.85
CA GLU A 267 34.02 -2.83 14.42
C GLU A 267 34.00 -2.84 15.98
N ALA A 268 34.90 -2.09 16.61
CA ALA A 268 34.99 -1.84 18.04
C ALA A 268 34.15 -0.65 18.54
N GLU A 269 33.79 0.32 17.69
CA GLU A 269 32.91 1.45 18.06
C GLU A 269 31.44 1.17 17.77
N SER A 270 31.15 0.38 16.74
CA SER A 270 29.79 -0.13 16.49
C SER A 270 29.31 -1.07 17.58
N LYS A 271 30.20 -1.70 18.37
CA LYS A 271 29.82 -2.57 19.50
C LYS A 271 29.69 -1.82 20.84
N LYS A 272 29.93 -0.50 20.87
CA LYS A 272 29.88 0.25 22.13
C LYS A 272 28.45 0.73 22.41
N ILE A 273 28.01 0.44 23.62
CA ILE A 273 26.86 1.12 24.24
C ILE A 273 27.15 2.63 24.17
N PRO A 274 26.23 3.46 23.66
CA PRO A 274 26.38 4.91 23.71
C PRO A 274 26.76 5.38 25.12
N ASP A 275 27.76 6.25 25.25
CA ASP A 275 28.24 6.75 26.56
C ASP A 275 27.10 7.34 27.43
N ALA A 276 26.05 7.86 26.78
CA ALA A 276 24.83 8.37 27.40
C ALA A 276 23.98 7.27 28.09
N LEU A 277 24.03 6.02 27.62
CA LEU A 277 23.39 4.88 28.28
C LEU A 277 24.28 4.33 29.40
N PHE A 278 25.61 4.27 29.19
CA PHE A 278 26.56 3.74 30.18
C PHE A 278 26.62 4.57 31.48
N SER A 279 26.51 5.89 31.37
CA SER A 279 26.47 6.80 32.54
C SER A 279 25.17 6.73 33.35
N SER A 280 24.10 6.21 32.75
CA SER A 280 22.72 6.34 33.23
C SER A 280 22.14 5.06 33.84
N ILE A 281 22.71 3.89 33.52
CA ILE A 281 22.30 2.56 34.03
C ILE A 281 23.18 2.15 35.21
N ASP A 282 22.61 1.52 36.23
CA ASP A 282 23.38 0.98 37.34
C ASP A 282 24.20 -0.27 36.92
N THR A 283 25.42 -0.39 37.44
CA THR A 283 26.41 -1.42 37.05
C THR A 283 25.94 -2.86 37.25
N LYS A 284 24.88 -3.09 38.03
CA LYS A 284 24.24 -4.41 38.24
C LYS A 284 23.20 -4.77 37.17
N GLU A 285 22.59 -3.80 36.51
CA GLU A 285 21.64 -4.05 35.41
C GLU A 285 22.36 -4.09 34.06
N LEU A 286 23.52 -3.43 33.95
CA LEU A 286 24.43 -3.55 32.81
C LEU A 286 24.93 -4.99 32.56
N SER A 287 25.10 -5.82 33.59
CA SER A 287 25.50 -7.23 33.40
C SER A 287 24.43 -8.10 32.74
N ASN A 288 23.16 -7.68 32.77
CA ASN A 288 22.09 -8.34 32.02
C ASN A 288 22.07 -7.89 30.54
N ILE A 289 22.85 -6.87 30.20
CA ILE A 289 22.83 -6.11 28.95
C ILE A 289 24.11 -6.33 28.12
N ASP A 290 25.07 -7.13 28.62
CA ASP A 290 26.45 -7.27 28.10
C ASP A 290 26.62 -7.84 26.66
N GLN A 291 25.54 -7.99 25.89
CA GLN A 291 25.58 -8.38 24.48
C GLN A 291 24.78 -7.43 23.56
N ILE A 292 24.75 -6.12 23.84
CA ILE A 292 24.11 -5.15 22.93
C ILE A 292 24.88 -5.06 21.59
N PRO A 293 24.20 -5.27 20.44
CA PRO A 293 24.70 -4.91 19.11
C PRO A 293 24.47 -3.41 18.81
N PRO A 294 25.14 -2.82 17.79
CA PRO A 294 25.18 -1.37 17.56
C PRO A 294 23.88 -0.60 17.81
N GLY A 295 23.96 0.40 18.69
CA GLY A 295 22.86 1.31 18.98
C GLY A 295 22.79 2.44 17.95
N LEU A 296 21.66 2.53 17.25
CA LEU A 296 21.24 3.75 16.57
C LEU A 296 20.76 4.74 17.62
N SER A 297 21.21 5.99 17.55
CA SER A 297 20.69 7.08 18.38
C SER A 297 20.04 8.12 17.48
N PHE A 298 18.89 8.65 17.87
CA PHE A 298 18.29 9.78 17.17
C PHE A 298 17.56 10.72 18.13
N SER A 299 17.36 11.96 17.68
CA SER A 299 16.70 13.00 18.48
C SER A 299 15.42 13.53 17.79
N LEU A 300 14.29 13.49 18.51
CA LEU A 300 12.94 13.98 18.19
C LEU A 300 12.59 15.24 19.00
N LEU A 301 12.11 16.36 18.44
CA LEU A 301 11.66 17.54 19.23
C LEU A 301 10.11 17.59 19.31
N PRO A 302 9.45 18.15 20.37
CA PRO A 302 9.42 17.87 21.81
C PRO A 302 8.12 17.07 22.19
N PRO A 303 7.63 16.99 23.46
CA PRO A 303 7.47 15.73 24.15
C PRO A 303 6.00 15.30 24.32
N PHE A 304 5.49 14.33 23.55
CA PHE A 304 4.29 13.60 23.98
C PHE A 304 4.32 12.12 23.55
N LEU A 305 4.58 11.26 24.56
CA LEU A 305 4.12 9.86 24.67
C LEU A 305 4.84 8.78 23.82
N MET A 306 5.93 8.25 24.37
CA MET A 306 6.60 7.00 23.91
C MET A 306 5.93 5.70 24.37
N ASN A 307 4.81 5.75 25.10
CA ASN A 307 4.09 4.54 25.53
C ASN A 307 3.28 3.88 24.41
N CYS A 308 3.16 4.51 23.24
CA CYS A 308 2.30 4.06 22.15
C CYS A 308 3.04 3.54 20.91
N LEU A 309 4.38 3.52 20.92
CA LEU A 309 5.19 3.08 19.78
C LEU A 309 5.32 1.55 19.78
N LYS A 310 4.81 0.90 18.73
CA LYS A 310 5.20 -0.46 18.33
C LYS A 310 6.16 -0.33 17.15
N ILE A 311 7.36 -0.88 17.31
CA ILE A 311 8.32 -1.02 16.22
C ILE A 311 8.14 -2.43 15.66
#